data_AF-A0A8J2MCK8-F1
#
_entry.id   AF-A0A8J2MCK8-F1
#
_cell.length_a   1.000
_cell.length_b   1.000
_cell.length_c   1.000
_cell.angle_alpha   90.00
_cell.angle_beta   90.00
_cell.angle_gamma   90.00
#
_symmetry.space_group_name_H-M   'P 1'
#
loop_
_entity.id
_entity.type
_entity.pdbx_description
1 polymer ?
#
loop_
_entity_poly.entity_id
_entity_poly.type
_entity_poly.pdbx_seq_one_letter_code
_entity_poly.pdbx_strand_id
1 'polypeptide(L)'
;MQYEHARGNVSKLPAYCPGLYCGRRVLQEGNIWGACGSCPRGFRRNDQNYVCTPCQSDLLLYDWLYLGFMALLPVLLHLSSIETKLLRSGKHTLGLVVCSVVEVALAGVITLLSWEPASRMSDWYPIFYNPQPNFMETLHCSYEAVYPLYTIVLVFYAVADLLMLIMRFLAHVILGVKVSKSIYAGLYFFPILALAHLTLGGLIYNYFPYVTIITSVISCSYNFSKRKNQDIRSLFLDSVKDWRNLGIILCHWFLHGYGIISITELKNFYRDLWLLSLVPLPALLYIFTVNFSDPAKVLAN
;
A
#
# COMPACT_ATOMS: atom_id res chain seq x y z
N MET A 1 34.29 -18.57 18.18
CA MET A 1 34.11 -19.33 16.93
C MET A 1 34.47 -18.39 15.78
N GLN A 2 35.54 -18.64 15.05
CA GLN A 2 35.86 -17.88 13.84
C GLN A 2 34.87 -18.29 12.74
N TYR A 3 34.19 -17.32 12.14
CA TYR A 3 33.38 -17.58 10.96
C TYR A 3 34.33 -17.60 9.76
N GLU A 4 34.90 -18.77 9.47
CA GLU A 4 35.65 -18.96 8.24
C GLU A 4 34.68 -18.98 7.06
N HIS A 5 34.85 -18.04 6.14
CA HIS A 5 34.16 -18.04 4.86
C HIS A 5 35.21 -18.06 3.76
N ALA A 6 34.92 -18.74 2.64
CA ALA A 6 35.86 -18.83 1.54
C ALA A 6 36.01 -17.47 0.85
N ARG A 7 37.18 -16.85 1.01
CA ARG A 7 37.52 -15.59 0.34
C ARG A 7 37.90 -15.85 -1.13
N GLY A 8 37.50 -14.95 -2.01
CA GLY A 8 37.82 -15.04 -3.44
C GLY A 8 37.03 -16.10 -4.21
N ASN A 9 37.56 -16.49 -5.37
CA ASN A 9 36.91 -17.40 -6.30
C ASN A 9 37.01 -18.85 -5.82
N VAL A 10 35.97 -19.65 -6.06
CA VAL A 10 35.88 -21.03 -5.57
C VAL A 10 35.45 -21.98 -6.68
N SER A 11 36.07 -23.17 -6.71
CA SER A 11 35.82 -24.22 -7.71
C SER A 11 34.92 -25.36 -7.22
N LYS A 12 34.63 -25.44 -5.92
CA LYS A 12 33.76 -26.46 -5.29
C LYS A 12 32.66 -25.81 -4.45
N LEU A 13 31.42 -26.28 -4.62
CA LEU A 13 30.27 -25.93 -3.77
C LEU A 13 29.93 -27.07 -2.82
N PRO A 14 29.27 -26.80 -1.67
CA PRO A 14 28.87 -25.49 -1.16
C PRO A 14 30.05 -24.76 -0.47
N ALA A 15 30.26 -23.50 -0.83
CA ALA A 15 31.25 -22.63 -0.20
C ALA A 15 30.52 -21.55 0.60
N TYR A 16 30.58 -21.65 1.93
CA TYR A 16 29.82 -20.80 2.84
C TYR A 16 30.01 -19.30 2.55
N CYS A 17 28.89 -18.58 2.56
CA CYS A 17 28.79 -17.13 2.46
C CYS A 17 28.06 -16.59 3.69
N PRO A 18 28.66 -15.66 4.45
CA PRO A 18 28.04 -15.11 5.64
C PRO A 18 26.83 -14.21 5.26
N GLY A 19 25.92 -14.02 6.21
CA GLY A 19 24.73 -13.17 6.03
C GLY A 19 23.60 -13.82 5.25
N LEU A 20 22.46 -13.14 5.15
CA LEU A 20 21.26 -13.65 4.47
C LEU A 20 21.23 -13.28 2.97
N TYR A 21 21.85 -12.16 2.61
CA TYR A 21 21.76 -11.56 1.27
C TYR A 21 23.02 -11.72 0.42
N CYS A 22 24.13 -12.23 0.99
CA CYS A 22 25.38 -12.42 0.25
C CYS A 22 25.38 -13.75 -0.50
N GLY A 23 25.64 -13.71 -1.80
CA GLY A 23 25.74 -14.90 -2.64
C GLY A 23 26.96 -14.87 -3.54
N ARG A 24 27.15 -15.95 -4.30
CA ARG A 24 28.20 -16.07 -5.32
C ARG A 24 27.62 -16.01 -6.72
N ARG A 25 28.29 -15.26 -7.60
CA ARG A 25 27.99 -15.19 -9.04
C ARG A 25 28.80 -16.21 -9.84
N VAL A 26 28.27 -16.69 -10.96
CA VAL A 26 29.04 -17.46 -11.97
C VAL A 26 29.98 -16.48 -12.69
N LEU A 27 31.28 -16.75 -12.79
CA LEU A 27 32.18 -15.93 -13.63
C LEU A 27 32.43 -16.53 -15.02
N GLN A 28 32.38 -17.85 -15.14
CA GLN A 28 32.63 -18.56 -16.39
C GLN A 28 31.70 -19.77 -16.46
N GLU A 29 31.13 -20.04 -17.64
CA GLU A 29 30.26 -21.20 -17.87
C GLU A 29 31.05 -22.49 -17.62
N GLY A 30 30.98 -23.00 -16.38
CA GLY A 30 31.63 -24.25 -15.97
C GLY A 30 32.59 -24.11 -14.78
N ASN A 31 32.03 -24.08 -13.57
CA ASN A 31 32.68 -24.38 -12.28
C ASN A 31 33.55 -23.32 -11.59
N ILE A 32 33.64 -22.08 -12.06
CA ILE A 32 34.31 -21.00 -11.29
C ILE A 32 33.27 -20.03 -10.73
N TRP A 33 33.13 -20.05 -9.41
CA TRP A 33 32.28 -19.16 -8.64
C TRP A 33 33.07 -17.97 -8.13
N GLY A 34 32.44 -16.80 -8.14
CA GLY A 34 33.05 -15.57 -7.66
C GLY A 34 33.23 -15.50 -6.15
N ALA A 35 33.90 -14.43 -5.74
CA ALA A 35 33.87 -13.97 -4.37
C ALA A 35 32.43 -13.78 -3.87
N CYS A 36 32.25 -13.95 -2.57
CA CYS A 36 30.99 -13.69 -1.90
C CYS A 36 30.67 -12.18 -1.98
N GLY A 37 29.48 -11.81 -2.45
CA GLY A 37 29.09 -10.42 -2.65
C GLY A 37 27.57 -10.25 -2.85
N SER A 38 27.16 -9.08 -3.35
CA SER A 38 25.76 -8.82 -3.72
C SER A 38 25.34 -9.69 -4.91
N CYS A 39 24.08 -10.15 -4.88
CA CYS A 39 23.45 -10.71 -6.07
C CYS A 39 22.92 -9.57 -6.96
N PRO A 40 23.02 -9.72 -8.30
CA PRO A 40 22.47 -8.73 -9.22
C PRO A 40 20.94 -8.64 -9.10
N ARG A 41 20.37 -7.54 -9.62
CA ARG A 41 18.92 -7.33 -9.66
C ARG A 41 18.20 -8.53 -10.26
N GLY A 42 17.15 -9.01 -9.60
CA GLY A 42 16.36 -10.17 -10.04
C GLY A 42 16.96 -11.52 -9.66
N PHE A 43 18.07 -11.55 -8.92
CA PHE A 43 18.68 -12.76 -8.38
C PHE A 43 18.71 -12.73 -6.85
N ARG A 44 18.59 -13.90 -6.24
CA ARG A 44 18.71 -14.08 -4.80
C ARG A 44 19.57 -15.30 -4.51
N ARG A 45 20.28 -15.26 -3.37
CA ARG A 45 21.04 -16.41 -2.88
C ARG A 45 20.12 -17.60 -2.60
N ASN A 46 20.49 -18.77 -3.09
CA ASN A 46 19.91 -20.03 -2.67
C ASN A 46 20.56 -20.50 -1.35
N ASP A 47 19.74 -20.83 -0.36
CA ASP A 47 20.17 -21.17 1.00
C ASP A 47 20.99 -22.47 1.08
N GLN A 48 20.85 -23.38 0.10
CA GLN A 48 21.57 -24.66 0.10
C GLN A 48 22.98 -24.55 -0.45
N ASN A 49 23.18 -23.74 -1.50
CA ASN A 49 24.44 -23.70 -2.25
C ASN A 49 25.13 -22.32 -2.22
N TYR A 50 24.52 -21.31 -1.61
CA TYR A 50 25.01 -19.93 -1.53
C TYR A 50 25.23 -19.23 -2.89
N VAL A 51 24.62 -19.74 -3.96
CA VAL A 51 24.72 -19.19 -5.32
C VAL A 51 23.57 -18.24 -5.59
N CYS A 52 23.81 -17.16 -6.32
CA CYS A 52 22.77 -16.25 -6.81
C CYS A 52 21.97 -16.95 -7.93
N THR A 53 20.73 -17.30 -7.63
CA THR A 53 19.78 -17.90 -8.57
C THR A 53 18.69 -16.89 -8.95
N PRO A 54 18.14 -16.96 -10.17
CA PRO A 54 17.07 -16.06 -10.59
C PRO A 54 15.82 -16.27 -9.73
N CYS A 55 15.16 -15.16 -9.45
CA CYS A 55 13.94 -15.07 -8.67
C CYS A 55 12.72 -15.58 -9.48
N GLN A 56 12.19 -16.77 -9.19
CA GLN A 56 11.10 -17.40 -9.96
C GLN A 56 9.72 -17.41 -9.29
N SER A 57 9.54 -16.79 -8.11
CA SER A 57 8.26 -16.83 -7.38
C SER A 57 7.30 -15.71 -7.79
N ASP A 58 6.05 -16.07 -8.04
CA ASP A 58 4.94 -15.15 -8.27
C ASP A 58 4.59 -14.32 -7.02
N LEU A 59 3.98 -13.14 -7.23
CA LEU A 59 3.41 -12.34 -6.13
C LEU A 59 2.22 -13.06 -5.52
N LEU A 60 2.15 -13.06 -4.19
CA LEU A 60 0.99 -13.56 -3.47
C LEU A 60 -0.18 -12.56 -3.59
N LEU A 61 -1.41 -13.04 -3.38
CA LEU A 61 -2.59 -12.16 -3.35
C LEU A 61 -2.42 -11.03 -2.33
N TYR A 62 -1.81 -11.32 -1.17
CA TYR A 62 -1.50 -10.34 -0.14
C TYR A 62 -0.62 -9.19 -0.65
N ASP A 63 0.39 -9.50 -1.46
CA ASP A 63 1.30 -8.49 -2.02
C ASP A 63 0.56 -7.56 -3.00
N TRP A 64 -0.33 -8.12 -3.82
CA TRP A 64 -1.20 -7.34 -4.71
C TRP A 64 -2.17 -6.44 -3.95
N LEU A 65 -2.75 -6.93 -2.87
CA LEU A 65 -3.61 -6.14 -1.98
C LEU A 65 -2.79 -5.06 -1.26
N TYR A 66 -1.56 -5.32 -0.87
CA TYR A 66 -0.71 -4.26 -0.33
C TYR A 66 -0.44 -3.15 -1.36
N LEU A 67 -0.11 -3.50 -2.61
CA LEU A 67 0.09 -2.51 -3.67
C LEU A 67 -1.19 -1.72 -3.97
N GLY A 68 -2.34 -2.39 -3.98
CA GLY A 68 -3.64 -1.75 -4.10
C GLY A 68 -3.93 -0.78 -2.95
N PHE A 69 -3.59 -1.14 -1.72
CA PHE A 69 -3.73 -0.28 -0.54
C PHE A 69 -2.89 1.00 -0.69
N MET A 70 -1.63 0.84 -1.12
CA MET A 70 -0.75 1.99 -1.35
C MET A 70 -1.21 2.91 -2.47
N ALA A 71 -1.92 2.38 -3.48
CA ALA A 71 -2.59 3.16 -4.52
C ALA A 71 -3.90 3.83 -4.04
N LEU A 72 -4.61 3.20 -3.11
CA LEU A 72 -5.88 3.69 -2.58
C LEU A 72 -5.70 4.88 -1.63
N LEU A 73 -4.62 4.91 -0.85
CA LEU A 73 -4.33 5.99 0.11
C LEU A 73 -4.34 7.40 -0.54
N PRO A 74 -3.59 7.68 -1.63
CA PRO A 74 -3.66 8.97 -2.32
C PRO A 74 -5.07 9.34 -2.79
N VAL A 75 -5.84 8.36 -3.28
CA VAL A 75 -7.23 8.59 -3.74
C VAL A 75 -8.10 9.08 -2.58
N LEU A 76 -8.03 8.42 -1.42
CA LEU A 76 -8.78 8.82 -0.22
C LEU A 76 -8.36 10.20 0.30
N LEU A 77 -7.06 10.52 0.29
CA LEU A 77 -6.57 11.84 0.68
C LEU A 77 -7.02 12.94 -0.30
N HIS A 78 -7.03 12.66 -1.60
CA HIS A 78 -7.57 13.59 -2.60
C HIS A 78 -9.07 13.79 -2.43
N LEU A 79 -9.85 12.72 -2.28
CA LEU A 79 -11.29 12.78 -2.04
C LEU A 79 -11.63 13.63 -0.80
N SER A 80 -10.96 13.36 0.32
CA SER A 80 -11.17 14.11 1.57
C SER A 80 -10.77 15.59 1.46
N SER A 81 -9.68 15.90 0.75
CA SER A 81 -9.29 17.29 0.48
C SER A 81 -10.27 18.00 -0.45
N ILE A 82 -10.87 17.29 -1.41
CA ILE A 82 -11.89 17.84 -2.30
C ILE A 82 -13.17 18.11 -1.50
N GLU A 83 -13.62 17.18 -0.66
CA GLU A 83 -14.84 17.31 0.14
C GLU A 83 -14.75 18.48 1.15
N THR A 84 -13.64 18.59 1.88
CA THR A 84 -13.45 19.61 2.92
C THR A 84 -13.23 21.01 2.36
N LYS A 85 -12.61 21.15 1.18
CA LYS A 85 -12.20 22.47 0.65
C LYS A 85 -13.06 22.97 -0.52
N LEU A 86 -13.84 22.10 -1.17
CA LEU A 86 -14.60 22.44 -2.38
C LEU A 86 -16.12 22.49 -2.12
N LEU A 87 -16.49 23.24 -1.08
CA LEU A 87 -17.85 23.70 -0.86
C LEU A 87 -18.29 24.62 -2.02
N ARG A 88 -19.13 24.12 -2.94
CA ARG A 88 -20.33 24.81 -3.50
C ARG A 88 -20.75 24.45 -4.94
N SER A 89 -19.98 23.73 -5.77
CA SER A 89 -20.41 23.46 -7.17
C SER A 89 -20.18 22.01 -7.61
N GLY A 90 -21.29 21.29 -7.87
CA GLY A 90 -21.27 19.85 -8.15
C GLY A 90 -20.48 19.45 -9.39
N LYS A 91 -20.50 20.25 -10.46
CA LYS A 91 -19.84 19.92 -11.74
C LYS A 91 -18.31 19.96 -11.65
N HIS A 92 -17.75 21.01 -11.06
CA HIS A 92 -16.30 21.13 -10.89
C HIS A 92 -15.74 20.12 -9.87
N THR A 93 -16.54 19.78 -8.86
CA THR A 93 -16.17 18.77 -7.86
C THR A 93 -16.08 17.38 -8.48
N LEU A 94 -17.08 17.00 -9.28
CA LEU A 94 -17.09 15.71 -9.96
C LEU A 94 -15.91 15.56 -10.93
N GLY A 95 -15.60 16.61 -11.69
CA GLY A 95 -14.45 16.63 -12.60
C GLY A 95 -13.12 16.38 -11.89
N LEU A 96 -12.91 16.98 -10.70
CA LEU A 96 -11.70 16.76 -9.91
C LEU A 96 -11.61 15.35 -9.33
N VAL A 97 -12.74 14.79 -8.87
CA VAL A 97 -12.79 13.41 -8.38
C VAL A 97 -12.42 12.44 -9.49
N VAL A 98 -13.04 12.56 -10.67
CA VAL A 98 -12.72 11.71 -11.82
C VAL A 98 -11.25 11.86 -12.22
N CYS A 99 -10.74 13.10 -12.28
CA CYS A 99 -9.33 13.37 -12.56
C CYS A 99 -8.40 12.66 -11.55
N SER A 100 -8.74 12.71 -10.26
CA SER A 100 -7.94 12.05 -9.20
C SER A 100 -7.94 10.53 -9.27
N VAL A 101 -9.02 9.91 -9.76
CA VAL A 101 -9.07 8.46 -9.95
C VAL A 101 -8.26 8.06 -11.19
N VAL A 102 -8.40 8.81 -12.28
CA VAL A 102 -7.69 8.55 -13.53
C VAL A 102 -6.18 8.75 -13.38
N GLU A 103 -5.73 9.80 -12.69
CA GLU A 103 -4.29 10.07 -12.49
C GLU A 103 -3.61 8.93 -11.71
N VAL A 104 -4.24 8.43 -10.64
CA VAL A 104 -3.73 7.32 -9.83
C VAL A 104 -3.79 6.00 -10.60
N ALA A 105 -4.88 5.73 -11.33
CA ALA A 105 -5.01 4.51 -12.13
C ALA A 105 -3.94 4.46 -13.23
N LEU A 106 -3.73 5.58 -13.95
CA LEU A 106 -2.71 5.68 -14.99
C LEU A 106 -1.30 5.55 -14.40
N ALA A 107 -1.03 6.15 -13.24
CA ALA A 107 0.24 5.98 -12.54
C ALA A 107 0.51 4.51 -12.19
N GLY A 108 -0.51 3.79 -11.70
CA GLY A 108 -0.43 2.38 -11.39
C GLY A 108 -0.09 1.54 -12.62
N VAL A 109 -0.79 1.76 -13.73
CA VAL A 109 -0.54 1.05 -15.00
C VAL A 109 0.88 1.34 -15.51
N ILE A 110 1.30 2.60 -15.57
CA ILE A 110 2.66 2.97 -16.01
C ILE A 110 3.71 2.31 -15.11
N THR A 111 3.50 2.31 -13.80
CA THR A 111 4.46 1.73 -12.86
C THR A 111 4.57 0.21 -13.02
N LEU A 112 3.43 -0.49 -13.17
CA LEU A 112 3.42 -1.94 -13.40
C LEU A 112 4.04 -2.33 -14.73
N LEU A 113 3.79 -1.57 -15.80
CA LEU A 113 4.42 -1.80 -17.12
C LEU A 113 5.92 -1.53 -17.11
N SER A 114 6.39 -0.62 -16.24
CA SER A 114 7.82 -0.28 -16.12
C SER A 114 8.60 -1.26 -15.25
N TRP A 115 7.92 -2.18 -14.55
CA TRP A 115 8.53 -3.02 -13.52
C TRP A 115 8.51 -4.51 -13.90
N GLU A 116 9.68 -5.12 -13.95
CA GLU A 116 9.81 -6.58 -14.08
C GLU A 116 9.54 -7.26 -12.74
N PRO A 117 8.62 -8.25 -12.67
CA PRO A 117 8.28 -8.91 -11.41
C PRO A 117 9.51 -9.66 -10.87
N ALA A 118 9.99 -9.28 -9.69
CA ALA A 118 11.06 -10.00 -9.01
C ALA A 118 10.55 -10.64 -7.70
N SER A 119 11.02 -11.83 -7.40
CA SER A 119 10.39 -12.74 -6.44
C SER A 119 10.64 -12.43 -4.96
N ARG A 120 9.74 -12.93 -4.10
CA ARG A 120 9.78 -12.95 -2.62
C ARG A 120 10.08 -11.60 -1.98
N MET A 121 9.00 -10.84 -1.79
CA MET A 121 9.01 -9.39 -1.58
C MET A 121 8.83 -8.92 -0.12
N SER A 122 8.85 -9.82 0.87
CA SER A 122 8.49 -9.50 2.26
C SER A 122 9.65 -9.00 3.13
N ASP A 123 10.87 -8.96 2.62
CA ASP A 123 12.03 -8.53 3.39
C ASP A 123 12.17 -7.00 3.35
N TRP A 124 12.18 -6.37 4.52
CA TRP A 124 12.30 -4.92 4.67
C TRP A 124 13.64 -4.56 5.30
N TYR A 125 14.25 -3.46 4.85
CA TYR A 125 15.47 -2.88 5.42
C TYR A 125 16.67 -3.84 5.52
N PRO A 126 17.12 -4.44 4.41
CA PRO A 126 18.22 -5.40 4.39
C PRO A 126 19.59 -4.81 4.79
N ILE A 127 19.69 -3.48 4.79
CA ILE A 127 20.94 -2.76 5.09
C ILE A 127 21.40 -3.06 6.51
N PHE A 128 20.46 -3.40 7.40
CA PHE A 128 20.72 -3.81 8.78
C PHE A 128 21.21 -5.26 8.90
N TYR A 129 21.17 -6.05 7.82
CA TYR A 129 21.57 -7.46 7.81
C TYR A 129 22.89 -7.70 7.06
N ASN A 130 23.67 -6.64 6.78
CA ASN A 130 25.02 -6.79 6.21
C ASN A 130 25.94 -7.49 7.23
N PRO A 131 26.55 -8.64 6.89
CA PRO A 131 27.37 -9.39 7.84
C PRO A 131 28.75 -8.74 8.03
N GLN A 132 29.27 -8.88 9.25
CA GLN A 132 30.63 -8.51 9.64
C GLN A 132 31.43 -9.76 10.06
N PRO A 133 31.91 -10.58 9.11
CA PRO A 133 32.69 -11.77 9.44
C PRO A 133 33.95 -11.39 10.24
N ASN A 134 34.06 -11.95 11.45
CA ASN A 134 35.18 -11.74 12.37
C ASN A 134 35.48 -10.26 12.70
N PHE A 135 34.47 -9.37 12.61
CA PHE A 135 34.59 -7.93 12.92
C PHE A 135 35.69 -7.16 12.16
N MET A 136 36.20 -7.73 11.06
CA MET A 136 37.31 -7.15 10.29
C MET A 136 36.81 -6.30 9.12
N GLU A 137 35.75 -6.74 8.45
CA GLU A 137 35.24 -6.11 7.22
C GLU A 137 33.71 -6.29 7.14
N THR A 138 33.00 -5.26 6.68
CA THR A 138 31.56 -5.33 6.35
C THR A 138 31.38 -5.74 4.90
N LEU A 139 30.75 -6.89 4.67
CA LEU A 139 30.33 -7.27 3.33
C LEU A 139 29.01 -6.55 3.01
N HIS A 140 29.07 -5.56 2.10
CA HIS A 140 27.89 -4.85 1.63
C HIS A 140 27.18 -5.66 0.56
N CYS A 141 26.27 -6.54 0.98
CA CYS A 141 25.52 -7.41 0.07
C CYS A 141 24.13 -6.85 -0.26
N SER A 142 23.68 -5.84 0.49
CA SER A 142 22.32 -5.34 0.45
C SER A 142 22.10 -4.12 -0.47
N TYR A 143 23.14 -3.57 -1.11
CA TYR A 143 23.02 -2.34 -1.93
C TYR A 143 22.39 -2.57 -3.31
N GLU A 144 22.48 -3.80 -3.83
CA GLU A 144 21.98 -4.22 -5.15
C GLU A 144 20.72 -5.08 -5.06
N ALA A 145 20.30 -5.44 -3.84
CA ALA A 145 19.07 -6.14 -3.61
C ALA A 145 17.90 -5.22 -3.93
N VAL A 146 17.21 -5.51 -5.04
CA VAL A 146 16.03 -4.75 -5.45
C VAL A 146 14.82 -5.32 -4.75
N TYR A 147 14.16 -4.48 -3.93
CA TYR A 147 12.94 -4.79 -3.19
C TYR A 147 11.75 -4.31 -3.99
N PRO A 148 11.07 -5.18 -4.75
CA PRO A 148 10.07 -4.74 -5.69
C PRO A 148 8.96 -3.98 -4.98
N LEU A 149 8.43 -4.50 -3.87
CA LEU A 149 7.37 -3.85 -3.10
C LEU A 149 7.77 -2.49 -2.50
N TYR A 150 9.03 -2.34 -2.10
CA TYR A 150 9.50 -1.09 -1.51
C TYR A 150 9.69 -0.03 -2.60
N THR A 151 10.44 -0.35 -3.65
CA THR A 151 10.78 0.60 -4.71
C THR A 151 9.61 0.89 -5.63
N ILE A 152 8.74 -0.09 -5.92
CA ILE A 152 7.59 0.09 -6.83
C ILE A 152 6.61 1.13 -6.27
N VAL A 153 6.39 1.15 -4.95
CA VAL A 153 5.51 2.13 -4.30
C VAL A 153 6.09 3.54 -4.40
N LEU A 154 7.41 3.69 -4.24
CA LEU A 154 8.07 5.00 -4.38
C LEU A 154 8.04 5.52 -5.82
N VAL A 155 8.32 4.63 -6.78
CA VAL A 155 8.21 4.95 -8.21
C VAL A 155 6.77 5.33 -8.54
N PHE A 156 5.80 4.56 -8.05
CA PHE A 156 4.37 4.86 -8.19
C PHE A 156 4.03 6.25 -7.66
N TYR A 157 4.47 6.62 -6.46
CA TYR A 157 4.21 7.96 -5.91
C TYR A 157 4.87 9.07 -6.73
N ALA A 158 6.09 8.87 -7.24
CA ALA A 158 6.75 9.85 -8.10
C ALA A 158 6.01 10.03 -9.45
N VAL A 159 5.59 8.93 -10.08
CA VAL A 159 4.81 8.96 -11.32
C VAL A 159 3.43 9.58 -11.08
N ALA A 160 2.78 9.24 -9.96
CA ALA A 160 1.48 9.79 -9.60
C ALA A 160 1.54 11.29 -9.33
N ASP A 161 2.58 11.80 -8.67
CA ASP A 161 2.78 13.23 -8.44
C ASP A 161 2.98 13.99 -9.77
N LEU A 162 3.78 13.45 -10.68
CA LEU A 162 3.96 14.02 -12.02
C LEU A 162 2.64 14.04 -12.82
N LEU A 163 1.91 12.92 -12.85
CA LEU A 163 0.62 12.85 -13.54
C LEU A 163 -0.42 13.77 -12.90
N MET A 164 -0.40 13.92 -11.59
CA MET A 164 -1.28 14.84 -10.86
C MET A 164 -1.07 16.29 -11.31
N LEU A 165 0.18 16.72 -11.47
CA LEU A 165 0.51 18.04 -12.01
C LEU A 165 0.00 18.22 -13.44
N ILE A 166 0.23 17.24 -14.33
CA ILE A 166 -0.17 17.29 -15.74
C ILE A 166 -1.69 17.30 -15.89
N MET A 167 -2.38 16.35 -15.25
CA MET A 167 -3.82 16.17 -15.39
C MET A 167 -4.60 17.34 -14.80
N ARG A 168 -4.13 17.92 -13.70
CA ARG A 168 -4.80 19.08 -13.08
C ARG A 168 -4.51 20.37 -13.83
N PHE A 169 -3.33 20.52 -14.41
CA PHE A 169 -3.07 21.59 -15.36
C PHE A 169 -4.02 21.49 -16.57
N LEU A 170 -4.17 20.29 -17.14
CA LEU A 170 -5.09 20.05 -18.25
C LEU A 170 -6.55 20.32 -17.87
N ALA A 171 -6.98 19.89 -16.68
CA ALA A 171 -8.32 20.18 -16.16
C ALA A 171 -8.55 21.69 -15.94
N HIS A 172 -7.52 22.45 -15.58
CA HIS A 172 -7.61 23.90 -15.48
C HIS A 172 -7.82 24.54 -16.86
N VAL A 173 -7.01 24.15 -17.84
CA VAL A 173 -7.05 24.73 -19.20
C VAL A 173 -8.32 24.36 -19.95
N ILE A 174 -8.73 23.07 -19.93
CA ILE A 174 -9.88 22.58 -20.71
C ILE A 174 -11.20 22.88 -20.01
N LEU A 175 -11.29 22.58 -18.70
CA LEU A 175 -12.56 22.61 -17.96
C LEU A 175 -12.74 23.89 -17.12
N GLY A 176 -11.75 24.80 -17.12
CA GLY A 176 -11.79 26.05 -16.34
C GLY A 176 -11.88 25.83 -14.84
N VAL A 177 -11.49 24.65 -14.33
CA VAL A 177 -11.65 24.27 -12.92
C VAL A 177 -10.59 24.99 -12.08
N LYS A 178 -10.96 25.41 -10.86
CA LYS A 178 -9.99 25.94 -9.88
C LYS A 178 -9.21 24.78 -9.26
N VAL A 179 -7.95 24.61 -9.66
CA VAL A 179 -7.12 23.45 -9.26
C VAL A 179 -6.05 23.74 -8.22
N SER A 180 -5.71 25.02 -7.98
CA SER A 180 -4.54 25.42 -7.17
C SER A 180 -4.49 24.75 -5.80
N LYS A 181 -5.56 24.86 -5.01
CA LYS A 181 -5.65 24.22 -3.67
C LYS A 181 -5.52 22.71 -3.72
N SER A 182 -6.01 22.09 -4.79
CA SER A 182 -5.95 20.65 -5.00
C SER A 182 -4.53 20.20 -5.29
N ILE A 183 -3.81 20.94 -6.16
CA ILE A 183 -2.39 20.69 -6.49
C ILE A 183 -1.53 20.82 -5.24
N TYR A 184 -1.68 21.90 -4.47
CA TYR A 184 -0.94 22.08 -3.22
C TYR A 184 -1.17 20.92 -2.25
N ALA A 185 -2.41 20.42 -2.13
CA ALA A 185 -2.67 19.27 -1.28
C ALA A 185 -1.92 18.01 -1.76
N GLY A 186 -1.92 17.74 -3.07
CA GLY A 186 -1.18 16.61 -3.65
C GLY A 186 0.32 16.67 -3.40
N LEU A 187 0.93 17.84 -3.61
CA LEU A 187 2.37 18.09 -3.37
C LEU A 187 2.79 17.87 -1.92
N TYR A 188 1.85 17.93 -0.95
CA TYR A 188 2.13 17.53 0.42
C TYR A 188 1.86 16.05 0.67
N PHE A 189 0.77 15.48 0.10
CA PHE A 189 0.37 14.10 0.36
C PHE A 189 1.39 13.08 -0.14
N PHE A 190 1.85 13.17 -1.38
CA PHE A 190 2.77 12.17 -1.94
C PHE A 190 4.11 12.10 -1.21
N PRO A 191 4.81 13.23 -0.90
CA PRO A 191 6.05 13.17 -0.14
C PRO A 191 5.87 12.65 1.29
N ILE A 192 4.76 13.00 1.97
CA ILE A 192 4.48 12.50 3.32
C ILE A 192 4.23 10.99 3.29
N LEU A 193 3.44 10.50 2.32
CA LEU A 193 3.21 9.06 2.13
C LEU A 193 4.48 8.32 1.77
N ALA A 194 5.32 8.89 0.90
CA ALA A 194 6.61 8.33 0.55
C ALA A 194 7.52 8.23 1.79
N LEU A 195 7.62 9.29 2.60
CA LEU A 195 8.41 9.27 3.84
C LEU A 195 7.89 8.24 4.85
N ALA A 196 6.56 8.13 5.00
CA ALA A 196 5.94 7.11 5.85
C ALA A 196 6.27 5.70 5.36
N HIS A 197 6.20 5.44 4.05
CA HIS A 197 6.57 4.14 3.45
C HIS A 197 8.08 3.86 3.55
N LEU A 198 8.93 4.88 3.36
CA LEU A 198 10.38 4.75 3.55
C LEU A 198 10.73 4.33 4.98
N THR A 199 10.06 4.90 5.98
CA THR A 199 10.42 4.68 7.39
C THR A 199 9.67 3.53 8.06
N LEU A 200 8.42 3.28 7.66
CA LEU A 200 7.51 2.32 8.28
C LEU A 200 7.00 1.27 7.30
N GLY A 201 7.55 1.14 6.09
CA GLY A 201 7.01 0.28 5.02
C GLY A 201 6.76 -1.16 5.46
N GLY A 202 7.70 -1.76 6.21
CA GLY A 202 7.51 -3.12 6.75
C GLY A 202 6.41 -3.21 7.81
N LEU A 203 6.26 -2.18 8.63
CA LEU A 203 5.15 -2.07 9.58
C LEU A 203 3.83 -1.90 8.83
N ILE A 204 3.78 -1.02 7.83
CA ILE A 204 2.57 -0.80 7.03
C ILE A 204 2.19 -2.09 6.31
N TYR A 205 3.15 -2.80 5.70
CA TYR A 205 2.90 -4.07 5.03
C TYR A 205 2.27 -5.12 5.94
N ASN A 206 2.69 -5.24 7.19
CA ASN A 206 2.11 -6.23 8.10
C ASN A 206 0.75 -5.80 8.69
N TYR A 207 0.53 -4.49 8.87
CA TYR A 207 -0.64 -3.99 9.59
C TYR A 207 -1.71 -3.32 8.72
N PHE A 208 -1.48 -3.12 7.41
CA PHE A 208 -2.44 -2.43 6.55
C PHE A 208 -3.85 -3.04 6.61
N PRO A 209 -4.08 -4.37 6.68
CA PRO A 209 -5.44 -4.91 6.69
C PRO A 209 -6.22 -4.45 7.92
N TYR A 210 -5.56 -4.46 9.08
CA TYR A 210 -6.14 -4.01 10.35
C TYR A 210 -6.36 -2.50 10.36
N VAL A 211 -5.41 -1.72 9.84
CA VAL A 211 -5.54 -0.27 9.70
C VAL A 211 -6.73 0.07 8.80
N THR A 212 -6.91 -0.62 7.67
CA THR A 212 -8.06 -0.42 6.77
C THR A 212 -9.38 -0.74 7.47
N ILE A 213 -9.47 -1.85 8.20
CA ILE A 213 -10.68 -2.23 8.95
C ILE A 213 -11.01 -1.17 10.01
N ILE A 214 -10.05 -0.81 10.86
CA ILE A 214 -10.27 0.15 11.96
C ILE A 214 -10.65 1.52 11.40
N THR A 215 -9.90 2.02 10.41
CA THR A 215 -10.18 3.33 9.80
C THR A 215 -11.55 3.34 9.14
N SER A 216 -11.97 2.27 8.45
CA SER A 216 -13.30 2.17 7.84
C SER A 216 -14.43 2.24 8.88
N VAL A 217 -14.27 1.62 10.06
CA VAL A 217 -15.27 1.65 11.14
C VAL A 217 -15.36 3.06 11.75
N ILE A 218 -14.21 3.67 12.03
CA ILE A 218 -14.14 5.03 12.61
C ILE A 218 -14.72 6.05 11.62
N SER A 219 -14.32 6.00 10.35
CA SER A 219 -14.78 6.96 9.34
C SER A 219 -16.26 6.76 9.01
N CYS A 220 -16.77 5.53 9.04
CA CYS A 220 -18.19 5.23 8.90
C CYS A 220 -18.99 5.87 10.06
N SER A 221 -18.53 5.69 11.29
CA SER A 221 -19.15 6.29 12.49
C SER A 221 -19.13 7.82 12.44
N TYR A 222 -18.00 8.40 12.02
CA TYR A 222 -17.84 9.84 11.84
C TYR A 222 -18.76 10.42 10.75
N ASN A 223 -19.00 9.67 9.67
CA ASN A 223 -19.94 10.09 8.63
C ASN A 223 -21.39 10.14 9.16
N PHE A 224 -21.80 9.18 9.98
CA PHE A 224 -23.14 9.18 10.58
C PHE A 224 -23.31 10.22 11.69
N SER A 225 -22.26 10.51 12.48
CA SER A 225 -22.33 11.50 13.56
C SER A 225 -22.50 12.93 13.06
N LYS A 226 -22.06 13.23 11.83
CA LYS A 226 -22.28 14.54 11.19
C LYS A 226 -23.73 14.83 10.81
N ARG A 227 -24.63 13.85 10.86
CA ARG A 227 -26.02 14.05 10.42
C ARG A 227 -26.80 14.83 11.47
N LYS A 228 -27.65 15.75 11.00
CA LYS A 228 -28.48 16.59 11.89
C LYS A 228 -29.57 15.78 12.60
N ASN A 229 -30.19 14.83 11.91
CA ASN A 229 -31.28 14.03 12.45
C ASN A 229 -30.74 12.68 12.95
N GLN A 230 -30.56 12.56 14.26
CA GLN A 230 -30.06 11.35 14.94
C GLN A 230 -31.21 10.41 15.35
N ASP A 231 -32.08 10.06 14.40
CA ASP A 231 -33.13 9.05 14.57
C ASP A 231 -32.89 7.85 13.63
N ILE A 232 -33.28 6.66 14.07
CA ILE A 232 -33.03 5.39 13.35
C ILE A 232 -33.63 5.46 11.95
N ARG A 233 -34.89 5.91 11.84
CA ARG A 233 -35.61 5.96 10.56
C ARG A 233 -35.01 6.99 9.61
N SER A 234 -34.66 8.18 10.12
CA SER A 234 -34.05 9.23 9.29
C SER A 234 -32.67 8.82 8.80
N LEU A 235 -31.82 8.25 9.67
CA LEU A 235 -30.49 7.78 9.27
C LEU A 235 -30.56 6.69 8.20
N PHE A 236 -31.49 5.75 8.32
CA PHE A 236 -31.66 4.69 7.32
C PHE A 236 -32.17 5.24 5.98
N LEU A 237 -33.21 6.08 6.00
CA LEU A 237 -33.78 6.68 4.79
C LEU A 237 -32.78 7.58 4.08
N ASP A 238 -32.05 8.42 4.82
CA ASP A 238 -31.04 9.33 4.26
C ASP A 238 -29.78 8.59 3.77
N SER A 239 -29.58 7.34 4.17
CA SER A 239 -28.48 6.51 3.68
C SER A 239 -28.76 5.94 2.29
N VAL A 240 -30.03 5.69 1.97
CA VAL A 240 -30.44 5.09 0.69
C VAL A 240 -30.91 6.14 -0.30
N LYS A 241 -31.61 7.19 0.17
CA LYS A 241 -32.21 8.21 -0.71
C LYS A 241 -31.21 9.22 -1.26
N ASP A 242 -30.20 9.58 -0.48
CA ASP A 242 -29.17 10.51 -0.92
C ASP A 242 -28.01 9.75 -1.58
N TRP A 243 -27.86 9.93 -2.90
CA TRP A 243 -26.82 9.29 -3.69
C TRP A 243 -25.40 9.54 -3.16
N ARG A 244 -25.14 10.72 -2.59
CA ARG A 244 -23.83 11.04 -2.01
C ARG A 244 -23.56 10.19 -0.79
N ASN A 245 -24.54 10.09 0.11
CA ASN A 245 -24.44 9.29 1.32
C ASN A 245 -24.32 7.80 1.00
N LEU A 246 -25.11 7.33 0.03
CA LEU A 246 -25.03 5.95 -0.44
C LEU A 246 -23.62 5.66 -0.99
N GLY A 247 -23.07 6.54 -1.83
CA GLY A 247 -21.71 6.41 -2.36
C GLY A 247 -20.64 6.37 -1.27
N ILE A 248 -20.75 7.23 -0.25
CA ILE A 248 -19.83 7.22 0.90
C ILE A 248 -19.95 5.90 1.68
N ILE A 249 -21.15 5.42 1.96
CA ILE A 249 -21.35 4.15 2.69
C ILE A 249 -20.80 2.97 1.88
N LEU A 250 -21.05 2.92 0.57
CA LEU A 250 -20.49 1.91 -0.31
C LEU A 250 -18.96 1.94 -0.33
N CYS A 251 -18.34 3.13 -0.30
CA CYS A 251 -16.89 3.27 -0.17
C CYS A 251 -16.38 2.68 1.15
N HIS A 252 -17.06 2.95 2.27
CA HIS A 252 -16.70 2.36 3.57
C HIS A 252 -16.84 0.83 3.57
N TRP A 253 -17.91 0.30 2.98
CA TRP A 253 -18.12 -1.14 2.86
C TRP A 253 -17.06 -1.80 1.99
N PHE A 254 -16.70 -1.16 0.87
CA PHE A 254 -15.60 -1.58 0.03
C PHE A 254 -14.29 -1.63 0.82
N LEU A 255 -13.93 -0.57 1.56
CA LEU A 255 -12.72 -0.54 2.39
C LEU A 255 -12.73 -1.63 3.47
N HIS A 256 -13.87 -1.82 4.13
CA HIS A 256 -13.99 -2.83 5.17
C HIS A 256 -13.83 -4.26 4.62
N GLY A 257 -14.51 -4.57 3.51
CA GLY A 257 -14.37 -5.85 2.81
C GLY A 257 -12.96 -6.07 2.27
N TYR A 258 -12.32 -5.01 1.75
CA TYR A 258 -10.94 -5.05 1.29
C TYR A 258 -9.96 -5.45 2.42
N GLY A 259 -10.14 -4.89 3.61
CA GLY A 259 -9.35 -5.27 4.78
C GLY A 259 -9.58 -6.73 5.21
N ILE A 260 -10.83 -7.21 5.21
CA ILE A 260 -11.15 -8.61 5.53
C ILE A 260 -10.48 -9.57 4.52
N ILE A 261 -10.62 -9.29 3.22
CA ILE A 261 -9.99 -10.08 2.14
C ILE A 261 -8.47 -10.11 2.28
N SER A 262 -7.87 -8.99 2.69
CA SER A 262 -6.42 -8.91 2.90
C SER A 262 -5.94 -9.75 4.09
N ILE A 263 -6.78 -10.00 5.10
CA ILE A 263 -6.45 -10.91 6.21
C ILE A 263 -6.63 -12.37 5.81
N THR A 264 -7.72 -12.68 5.10
CA THR A 264 -8.08 -14.07 4.82
C THR A 264 -7.37 -14.66 3.61
N GLU A 265 -6.87 -13.80 2.71
CA GLU A 265 -6.22 -14.15 1.44
C GLU A 265 -7.08 -15.12 0.58
N LEU A 266 -8.41 -15.12 0.77
CA LEU A 266 -9.37 -16.06 0.17
C LEU A 266 -8.97 -17.54 0.30
N LYS A 267 -8.23 -17.92 1.34
CA LYS A 267 -7.78 -19.31 1.54
C LYS A 267 -8.93 -20.28 1.81
N ASN A 268 -10.05 -19.81 2.38
CA ASN A 268 -11.21 -20.66 2.70
C ASN A 268 -12.51 -19.96 2.34
N PHE A 269 -12.98 -20.17 1.10
CA PHE A 269 -14.14 -19.47 0.53
C PHE A 269 -15.37 -19.41 1.44
N TYR A 270 -15.76 -20.51 2.09
CA TYR A 270 -16.95 -20.55 2.95
C TYR A 270 -16.84 -19.62 4.18
N ARG A 271 -15.71 -19.70 4.89
CA ARG A 271 -15.44 -18.83 6.05
C ARG A 271 -15.33 -17.37 5.63
N ASP A 272 -14.66 -17.13 4.50
CA ASP A 272 -14.38 -15.78 4.04
C ASP A 272 -15.66 -15.10 3.53
N LEU A 273 -16.59 -15.85 2.92
CA LEU A 273 -17.93 -15.37 2.58
C LEU A 273 -18.75 -15.01 3.81
N TRP A 274 -18.69 -15.81 4.88
CA TRP A 274 -19.34 -15.49 6.15
C TRP A 274 -18.81 -14.18 6.73
N LEU A 275 -17.49 -13.98 6.75
CA LEU A 275 -16.88 -12.73 7.21
C LEU A 275 -17.28 -11.53 6.34
N LEU A 276 -17.34 -11.71 5.01
CA LEU A 276 -17.77 -10.65 4.09
C LEU A 276 -19.25 -10.27 4.27
N SER A 277 -20.09 -11.18 4.73
CA SER A 277 -21.48 -10.87 5.06
C SER A 277 -21.61 -9.86 6.23
N LEU A 278 -20.56 -9.72 7.05
CA LEU A 278 -20.49 -8.78 8.16
C LEU A 278 -20.04 -7.38 7.74
N VAL A 279 -19.71 -7.14 6.48
CA VAL A 279 -19.28 -5.83 5.98
C VAL A 279 -20.27 -4.69 6.28
N PRO A 280 -21.60 -4.88 6.17
CA PRO A 280 -22.57 -3.84 6.54
C PRO A 280 -22.68 -3.57 8.04
N LEU A 281 -22.14 -4.47 8.89
CA LEU A 281 -22.36 -4.46 10.33
C LEU A 281 -21.96 -3.14 11.01
N PRO A 282 -20.82 -2.48 10.71
CA PRO A 282 -20.47 -1.21 11.35
C PRO A 282 -21.52 -0.12 11.13
N ALA A 283 -22.07 -0.02 9.92
CA ALA A 283 -23.10 0.96 9.58
C ALA A 283 -24.42 0.63 10.29
N LEU A 284 -24.84 -0.64 10.27
CA LEU A 284 -26.05 -1.08 10.95
C LEU A 284 -25.95 -0.89 12.47
N LEU A 285 -24.81 -1.24 13.06
CA LEU A 285 -24.57 -1.11 14.49
C LEU A 285 -24.64 0.36 14.92
N TYR A 286 -24.05 1.29 14.18
CA TYR A 286 -24.21 2.72 14.46
C TYR A 286 -25.68 3.14 14.41
N ILE A 287 -26.41 2.79 13.34
CA ILE A 287 -27.82 3.18 13.15
C ILE A 287 -28.69 2.67 14.29
N PHE A 288 -28.52 1.41 14.72
CA PHE A 288 -29.33 0.83 15.80
C PHE A 288 -28.94 1.34 17.19
N THR A 289 -27.69 1.74 17.40
CA THR A 289 -27.20 2.25 18.69
C THR A 289 -27.31 3.76 18.85
N VAL A 290 -27.77 4.49 17.81
CA VAL A 290 -27.83 5.96 17.82
C VAL A 290 -28.56 6.54 19.04
N ASN A 291 -29.61 5.88 19.51
CA ASN A 291 -30.39 6.35 20.67
C ASN A 291 -29.59 6.32 21.98
N PHE A 292 -28.58 5.45 22.08
CA PHE A 292 -27.69 5.37 23.24
C PHE A 292 -26.43 6.22 23.08
N SER A 293 -26.06 6.56 21.85
CA SER A 293 -24.84 7.27 21.50
C SER A 293 -25.03 8.77 21.31
N ASP A 294 -26.27 9.25 21.17
CA ASP A 294 -26.59 10.67 20.98
C ASP A 294 -26.48 11.45 22.31
N PRO A 295 -25.49 12.35 22.47
CA PRO A 295 -25.30 13.10 23.70
C PRO A 295 -26.51 13.98 24.05
N ALA A 296 -27.29 14.44 23.07
CA ALA A 296 -28.47 15.26 23.32
C ALA A 296 -29.60 14.45 23.99
N LYS A 297 -29.69 13.15 23.67
CA LYS A 297 -30.67 12.23 24.29
C LYS A 297 -30.20 11.71 25.63
N VAL A 298 -28.88 11.52 25.81
CA VAL A 298 -28.29 11.08 27.08
C VAL A 298 -28.41 12.16 28.16
N LEU A 299 -28.27 13.44 27.81
CA LEU A 299 -28.39 14.56 28.75
C LEU A 299 -29.85 14.96 29.06
N ALA A 300 -30.82 14.45 28.29
CA ALA A 300 -32.24 14.78 28.43
C ALA A 300 -33.02 13.78 29.30
N ASN A 301 -32.41 12.65 29.67
CA ASN A 301 -32.92 11.65 30.61
C ASN A 301 -32.15 11.73 31.94
#